data_AF-F5BQM9-F1
#
_entry.id   AF-F5BQM9-F1
#
_cell.length_a   1.000
_cell.length_b   1.000
_cell.length_c   1.000
_cell.angle_alpha   90.00
_cell.angle_beta   90.00
_cell.angle_gamma   90.00
#
_symmetry.space_group_name_H-M   'P 1'
#
loop_
_entity.id
_entity.type
_entity.pdbx_description
1 polymer ?
#
loop_
_entity_poly.entity_id
_entity_poly.type
_entity_poly.pdbx_seq_one_letter_code
_entity_poly.pdbx_strand_id
1 'polypeptide(L)' 'MNPECQNLPFNVILRRVLSNIDIIMSIKYLDDEDFRFASGIYYKQLHFDDYFRKLKE' A
#
# COMPACT_ATOMS: atom_id res chain seq x y z
N MET A 1 -14.42 2.84 -12.19
CA MET A 1 -13.27 1.93 -12.27
C MET A 1 -12.51 2.21 -13.55
N ASN A 2 -11.17 2.19 -13.53
CA ASN A 2 -10.35 2.37 -14.74
C ASN A 2 -10.56 1.17 -15.68
N PRO A 3 -11.02 1.37 -16.94
CA PRO A 3 -11.24 0.28 -17.90
C PRO A 3 -9.99 -0.57 -18.15
N GLU A 4 -8.80 0.03 -18.09
CA GLU A 4 -7.53 -0.67 -18.30
C GLU A 4 -7.20 -1.68 -17.18
N CYS A 5 -7.86 -1.57 -16.02
CA CYS A 5 -7.63 -2.43 -14.87
C CYS A 5 -8.69 -3.52 -14.69
N GLN A 6 -9.71 -3.60 -15.56
CA GLN A 6 -10.86 -4.50 -15.35
C GLN A 6 -10.53 -6.00 -15.46
N ASN A 7 -9.49 -6.37 -16.21
CA ASN A 7 -9.12 -7.77 -16.46
C ASN A 7 -7.86 -8.22 -15.72
N LEU A 8 -7.25 -7.36 -14.91
CA LEU A 8 -6.01 -7.68 -14.20
C LEU A 8 -6.32 -8.21 -12.80
N PRO A 9 -5.77 -9.38 -12.41
CA PRO A 9 -5.87 -9.85 -11.04
C PRO A 9 -5.34 -8.81 -10.04
N PHE A 10 -6.04 -8.64 -8.92
CA PHE A 10 -5.70 -7.65 -7.90
C PHE A 10 -4.24 -7.74 -7.44
N ASN A 11 -3.72 -8.95 -7.24
CA ASN A 11 -2.33 -9.19 -6.85
C ASN A 11 -1.32 -8.71 -7.91
N VAL A 12 -1.64 -8.79 -9.20
CA VAL A 12 -0.80 -8.30 -10.30
C VAL A 12 -0.74 -6.78 -10.28
N ILE A 13 -1.89 -6.11 -10.08
CA ILE A 13 -1.97 -4.66 -9.98
C ILE A 13 -1.18 -4.18 -8.74
N LEU A 14 -1.44 -4.79 -7.59
CA LEU A 14 -0.80 -4.42 -6.33
C LEU A 14 0.73 -4.61 -6.38
N ARG A 15 1.21 -5.70 -6.98
CA ARG A 15 2.63 -5.93 -7.21
C ARG A 15 3.25 -4.86 -8.09
N ARG A 16 2.56 -4.44 -9.14
CA ARG A 16 3.03 -3.36 -10.01
C ARG A 16 3.10 -2.03 -9.27
N VAL A 17 2.10 -1.70 -8.47
CA VAL A 17 2.09 -0.47 -7.65
C VAL A 17 3.24 -0.48 -6.63
N LEU A 18 3.33 -1.51 -5.80
CA LEU A 18 4.35 -1.60 -4.75
C LEU A 18 5.79 -1.71 -5.30
N SER A 19 5.96 -2.16 -6.54
CA SER A 19 7.27 -2.17 -7.19
C SER A 19 7.74 -0.78 -7.64
N ASN A 20 6.82 0.15 -7.86
CA ASN A 20 7.12 1.51 -8.35
C ASN A 20 7.08 2.59 -7.25
N ILE A 21 6.75 2.21 -6.01
CA ILE A 21 6.70 3.13 -4.87
C ILE A 21 7.68 2.66 -3.80
N ASP A 22 8.64 3.52 -3.45
CA ASP A 22 9.65 3.19 -2.44
C ASP A 22 9.12 3.35 -1.01
N ILE A 23 8.32 4.40 -0.76
CA ILE A 23 7.77 4.70 0.56
C ILE A 23 6.28 5.03 0.46
N ILE A 24 5.46 4.44 1.31
CA ILE A 24 4.06 4.85 1.54
C ILE A 24 3.92 5.22 3.00
N MET A 25 3.39 6.40 3.29
CA MET A 25 3.10 6.85 4.65
C MET A 25 1.58 6.91 4.84
N SER A 26 1.08 6.26 5.88
CA SER A 26 -0.33 6.34 6.28
C SER A 26 -0.48 7.40 7.36
N ILE A 27 -1.33 8.39 7.12
CA ILE A 27 -1.65 9.45 8.08
C ILE A 27 -3.07 9.23 8.59
N LYS A 28 -3.27 9.37 9.90
CA LYS A 28 -4.59 9.30 10.54
C LYS A 28 -4.86 10.57 11.34
N TYR A 29 -6.14 10.86 11.49
CA TYR A 29 -6.65 11.84 12.43
C TYR A 29 -6.76 11.21 13.82
N LEU A 30 -6.35 11.95 14.83
CA LEU A 30 -6.41 11.53 16.23
C LEU A 30 -7.79 11.86 16.82
N ASP A 31 -8.42 12.94 16.33
CA ASP A 31 -9.72 13.45 16.73
C ASP A 31 -10.37 14.29 15.60
N ASP A 32 -11.53 14.88 15.89
CA ASP A 32 -12.25 15.79 14.99
C ASP A 32 -11.60 17.19 14.90
N GLU A 33 -10.54 17.46 15.68
CA GLU A 33 -9.85 18.76 15.79
C GLU A 33 -8.55 18.81 14.97
N ASP A 34 -8.50 18.06 13.87
CA ASP A 34 -7.44 18.14 12.85
C ASP A 34 -6.03 17.72 13.30
N PHE A 35 -5.88 17.07 14.47
CA PHE A 35 -4.58 16.51 14.88
C PHE A 35 -4.22 15.28 14.05
N ARG A 36 -3.10 15.35 13.31
CA ARG A 36 -2.65 14.31 12.38
C ARG A 36 -1.38 13.63 12.86
N PHE A 37 -1.30 12.32 12.70
CA PHE A 37 -0.09 11.55 13.01
C PHE A 37 0.20 10.51 11.94
N ALA A 38 1.50 10.20 11.78
CA ALA A 38 1.93 9.09 10.95
C ALA A 38 1.58 7.77 11.67
N SER A 39 0.60 7.06 11.12
CA SER A 39 0.08 5.82 11.68
C SER A 39 0.78 4.57 11.14
N GLY A 40 1.57 4.70 10.09
CA GLY A 40 2.30 3.59 9.51
C GLY A 40 3.19 4.01 8.35
N ILE A 41 4.25 3.23 8.14
CA ILE A 41 5.15 3.39 7.01
C ILE A 41 5.34 2.04 6.31
N TYR A 42 5.17 2.03 5.00
CA TYR A 42 5.66 0.97 4.14
C TYR A 42 6.97 1.46 3.51
N TYR A 43 8.03 0.67 3.64
CA TYR A 43 9.30 0.90 2.97
C TYR A 43 9.65 -0.34 2.15
N LYS A 44 9.76 -0.16 0.83
CA LYS A 44 9.90 -1.24 -0.15
C LYS A 44 11.03 -2.21 0.18
N GLN A 45 12.22 -1.69 0.55
CA GLN A 45 13.38 -2.55 0.84
C GLN A 45 13.18 -3.49 2.03
N LEU A 46 12.32 -3.12 2.98
CA LEU A 46 12.06 -3.92 4.18
C LEU A 46 10.78 -4.76 4.07
N HIS A 47 9.76 -4.26 3.38
CA HIS A 47 8.41 -4.83 3.47
C HIS A 47 7.93 -5.55 2.21
N PHE A 48 8.53 -5.32 1.04
CA PHE A 48 7.97 -5.81 -0.24
C PHE A 48 7.78 -7.33 -0.24
N ASP A 49 8.83 -8.10 0.07
CA ASP A 49 8.77 -9.57 0.02
C ASP A 49 7.86 -10.15 1.11
N ASP A 50 7.93 -9.62 2.33
CA ASP A 50 7.09 -10.06 3.45
C ASP A 50 5.60 -9.82 3.17
N TYR A 51 5.27 -8.69 2.55
CA TYR A 51 3.91 -8.34 2.20
C TYR A 51 3.30 -9.34 1.19
N PHE A 52 4.04 -9.73 0.15
CA PHE A 52 3.57 -10.73 -0.82
C PHE A 52 3.59 -12.16 -0.28
N ARG A 53 4.42 -12.47 0.71
CA ARG A 53 4.36 -13.75 1.43
C ARG A 53 3.03 -13.86 2.19
N LYS A 54 2.68 -12.84 2.99
CA LYS A 54 1.44 -12.78 3.76
C LYS A 54 0.18 -12.79 2.90
N LEU A 55 0.24 -12.27 1.68
CA LEU A 55 -0.90 -12.22 0.74
C LEU A 55 -1.25 -13.58 0.10
N LYS A 56 -0.38 -14.59 0.24
CA LYS A 56 -0.60 -15.94 -0.28
C LYS A 56 -1.20 -16.90 0.75
N GLU A 57 -1.19 -16.52 2.02
CA GLU A 57 -1.84 -17.21 3.14
C GLU A 57 -3.33 -16.84 3.18
#